data_AF-A0A671LLX0-F1
#
_entry.id   AF-A0A671LLX0-F1
#
_cell.length_a   1.000
_cell.length_b   1.000
_cell.length_c   1.000
_cell.angle_alpha   90.00
_cell.angle_beta   90.00
_cell.angle_gamma   90.00
#
_symmetry.space_group_name_H-M   'P 1'
#
loop_
_entity.id
_entity.type
_entity.pdbx_description
1 polymer ?
#
loop_
_entity_poly.entity_id
_entity_poly.type
_entity_poly.pdbx_seq_one_letter_code
_entity_poly.pdbx_strand_id
1 'polypeptide(L)'
;MNVENNSLLLNIFVEIVMQSLGGMFSSLFRCSILLMFPSMIGSQGRTFLMVYVLHGLYQGPIANIQRNVQDVASSMGCNIDLQITHSKVMWRMLTEPYVQVVQEIVNDSDEFQKETQNVSRQFQKIRDEVMGQYGYDSLGKESVHTANSTQEEYVVKTRARCDCECK
;
A
#
# COMPACT_ATOMS: atom_id res chain seq x y z
N MET A 1 -25.97 31.30 -18.19
CA MET A 1 -26.61 30.78 -19.42
C MET A 1 -26.85 31.84 -20.50
N ASN A 2 -27.27 33.07 -20.21
CA ASN A 2 -27.45 34.10 -21.26
C ASN A 2 -26.14 34.68 -21.85
N VAL A 3 -25.06 34.77 -21.06
CA VAL A 3 -23.80 35.36 -21.54
C VAL A 3 -23.03 34.41 -22.46
N GLU A 4 -23.01 33.12 -22.15
CA GLU A 4 -22.37 32.08 -22.97
C GLU A 4 -23.13 31.83 -24.28
N ASN A 5 -24.46 31.88 -24.25
CA ASN A 5 -25.26 31.83 -25.48
C ASN A 5 -25.05 33.08 -26.35
N ASN A 6 -24.94 34.28 -25.75
CA ASN A 6 -24.69 35.50 -26.52
C ASN A 6 -23.29 35.55 -27.14
N SER A 7 -22.25 35.04 -26.45
CA SER A 7 -20.90 34.94 -27.01
C SER A 7 -20.81 33.89 -28.11
N LEU A 8 -21.48 32.75 -27.96
CA LEU A 8 -21.60 31.73 -29.00
C LEU A 8 -22.34 32.27 -30.24
N LEU A 9 -23.44 32.99 -30.06
CA LEU A 9 -24.18 33.60 -31.16
C LEU A 9 -23.35 34.65 -31.90
N LEU A 10 -22.58 35.48 -31.19
CA LEU A 10 -21.71 36.47 -31.82
C LEU A 10 -20.62 35.81 -32.68
N ASN A 11 -20.00 34.73 -32.18
CA ASN A 11 -18.97 33.99 -32.91
C ASN A 11 -19.54 33.32 -34.17
N ILE A 12 -20.72 32.71 -34.07
CA ILE A 12 -21.41 32.10 -35.22
C ILE A 12 -21.74 33.16 -36.28
N PHE A 13 -22.22 34.34 -35.88
CA PHE A 13 -22.51 35.43 -36.81
C PHE A 13 -21.25 35.92 -37.55
N VAL A 14 -20.12 36.06 -36.85
CA VAL A 14 -18.85 36.48 -37.46
C VAL A 14 -18.37 35.47 -38.49
N GLU A 15 -18.45 34.16 -38.19
CA GLU A 15 -18.06 33.10 -39.13
C GLU A 15 -18.94 33.11 -40.39
N ILE A 16 -20.27 33.23 -40.24
CA ILE A 16 -21.21 33.26 -41.36
C ILE A 16 -20.98 34.49 -42.26
N VAL A 17 -20.73 35.66 -41.68
CA VAL A 17 -20.43 36.89 -42.43
C VAL A 17 -19.13 36.77 -43.22
N MET A 18 -18.08 36.19 -42.62
CA MET A 18 -16.81 35.96 -43.31
C MET A 18 -16.94 34.92 -44.45
N GLN A 19 -17.70 33.85 -44.22
CA GLN A 19 -17.94 32.80 -45.21
C GLN A 19 -18.76 33.32 -46.41
N SER A 20 -19.76 34.17 -46.16
CA SER A 20 -20.61 34.75 -47.20
C SER A 20 -19.89 35.83 -48.03
N LEU A 21 -19.09 36.68 -47.39
CA LEU A 21 -18.23 37.65 -48.09
C LEU A 21 -17.19 36.92 -48.97
N GLY A 22 -16.48 35.92 -48.43
CA GLY A 22 -15.53 35.11 -49.21
C GLY A 22 -16.18 34.34 -50.36
N GLY A 23 -17.40 33.84 -50.13
CA GLY A 23 -18.24 33.22 -51.15
C GLY A 23 -18.65 34.18 -52.25
N MET A 24 -19.01 35.43 -51.94
CA MET A 24 -19.42 36.41 -52.96
C MET A 24 -18.26 36.84 -53.86
N PHE A 25 -17.05 37.07 -53.31
CA PHE A 25 -15.94 37.70 -54.04
C PHE A 25 -15.02 36.73 -54.80
N SER A 26 -14.99 35.43 -54.47
CA SER A 26 -14.02 34.50 -55.08
C SER A 26 -14.63 33.19 -55.57
N SER A 27 -14.55 32.95 -56.88
CA SER A 27 -14.97 31.69 -57.50
C SER A 27 -14.12 30.49 -57.05
N LEU A 28 -12.84 30.72 -56.70
CA LEU A 28 -11.95 29.68 -56.19
C LEU A 28 -12.41 29.20 -54.79
N PHE A 29 -12.89 30.12 -53.95
CA PHE A 29 -13.43 29.78 -52.64
C PHE A 29 -14.72 28.96 -52.74
N ARG A 30 -15.63 29.34 -53.66
CA ARG A 30 -16.86 28.56 -53.95
C ARG A 30 -16.54 27.12 -54.35
N CYS A 31 -15.63 26.94 -55.31
CA CYS A 31 -15.27 25.62 -55.81
C CYS A 31 -14.55 24.77 -54.74
N SER A 32 -13.70 25.40 -53.93
CA SER A 32 -12.98 24.70 -52.86
C SER A 32 -13.94 24.19 -51.78
N ILE A 33 -14.91 25.00 -51.34
CA ILE A 33 -15.92 24.59 -50.34
C ILE A 33 -16.83 23.48 -50.90
N LEU A 34 -17.28 23.63 -52.15
CA LEU A 34 -18.13 22.63 -52.82
C LEU A 34 -17.43 21.27 -52.99
N LEU A 35 -16.10 21.23 -53.06
CA LEU A 35 -15.33 19.99 -53.14
C LEU A 35 -14.90 19.45 -51.77
N MET A 36 -14.65 20.34 -50.81
CA MET A 36 -14.22 19.95 -49.45
C MET A 36 -15.37 19.36 -48.65
N PHE A 37 -16.59 19.90 -48.79
CA PHE A 37 -17.78 19.43 -48.07
C PHE A 37 -18.13 17.96 -48.39
N PRO A 38 -18.20 17.52 -49.66
CA PRO A 38 -18.38 16.10 -49.99
C PRO A 38 -17.20 15.23 -49.55
N SER A 39 -15.97 15.76 -49.61
CA SER A 39 -14.77 15.03 -49.21
C SER A 39 -14.75 14.73 -47.70
N MET A 40 -15.34 15.59 -46.88
CA MET A 40 -15.52 15.38 -45.44
C MET A 40 -16.65 14.40 -45.09
N ILE A 41 -17.64 14.22 -45.98
CA ILE A 41 -18.75 13.27 -45.79
C ILE A 41 -18.40 11.88 -46.36
N GLY A 42 -17.37 11.79 -47.19
CA GLY A 42 -16.88 10.55 -47.80
C GLY A 42 -16.00 9.68 -46.87
N SER A 43 -15.47 8.59 -47.43
CA SER A 43 -14.62 7.62 -46.70
C SER A 43 -13.37 8.22 -46.07
N GLN A 44 -12.84 9.31 -46.64
CA GLN A 44 -11.64 10.01 -46.16
C GLN A 44 -11.95 11.01 -45.03
N GLY A 45 -13.22 11.36 -44.81
CA GLY A 45 -13.65 12.33 -43.81
C GLY A 45 -13.92 11.75 -42.42
N ARG A 46 -13.71 10.44 -42.22
CA ARG A 46 -13.97 9.72 -40.97
C ARG A 46 -13.31 10.37 -39.75
N THR A 47 -12.10 10.90 -39.90
CA THR A 47 -11.39 11.61 -38.83
C THR A 47 -12.12 12.89 -38.41
N PHE A 48 -12.65 13.66 -39.37
CA PHE A 48 -13.45 14.86 -39.06
C PHE A 48 -14.74 14.50 -38.32
N LEU A 49 -15.41 13.43 -38.73
CA LEU A 49 -16.59 12.93 -38.01
C LEU A 49 -16.26 12.45 -36.59
N MET A 50 -15.14 11.74 -36.40
CA MET A 50 -14.70 11.31 -35.07
C MET A 50 -14.40 12.51 -34.16
N VAL A 51 -13.73 13.55 -34.67
CA VAL A 51 -13.45 14.77 -33.92
C VAL A 51 -14.75 15.52 -33.58
N TYR A 52 -15.71 15.59 -34.50
CA TYR A 52 -17.01 16.19 -34.24
C TYR A 52 -17.80 15.44 -33.15
N VAL A 53 -17.81 14.11 -33.21
CA VAL A 53 -18.43 13.28 -32.16
C VAL A 53 -17.71 13.47 -30.82
N LEU A 54 -16.37 13.50 -30.82
CA LEU A 54 -15.58 13.76 -29.61
C LEU A 54 -15.92 15.12 -29.00
N HIS A 55 -16.09 16.14 -29.84
CA HIS A 55 -16.49 17.48 -29.39
C HIS A 55 -17.87 17.46 -28.74
N GLY A 56 -18.85 16.78 -29.35
CA GLY A 56 -20.18 16.59 -28.77
C GLY A 56 -20.15 15.81 -27.44
N LEU A 57 -19.32 14.77 -27.35
CA LEU A 57 -19.11 14.00 -26.12
C LEU A 57 -18.47 14.85 -25.01
N TYR A 58 -17.57 15.76 -25.37
CA TYR A 58 -16.92 16.65 -24.42
C TYR A 58 -17.91 17.63 -23.79
N GLN A 59 -18.76 18.26 -24.62
CA GLN A 59 -19.75 19.24 -24.14
C GLN A 59 -20.90 18.65 -23.33
N GLY A 60 -21.22 17.36 -23.52
CA GLY A 60 -22.30 16.70 -22.79
C GLY A 60 -21.80 15.78 -21.66
N PRO A 61 -21.67 14.47 -21.92
CA PRO A 61 -21.44 13.47 -20.89
C PRO A 61 -20.10 13.63 -20.16
N ILE A 62 -19.02 13.99 -20.86
CA ILE A 62 -17.68 14.06 -20.24
C ILE A 62 -17.60 15.22 -19.24
N ALA A 63 -18.08 16.41 -19.61
CA ALA A 63 -18.13 17.55 -18.69
C ALA A 63 -19.02 17.26 -17.46
N ASN A 64 -20.08 16.47 -17.61
CA ASN A 64 -20.91 16.02 -16.50
C ASN A 64 -20.16 15.05 -15.57
N ILE A 65 -19.49 14.04 -16.14
CA ILE A 65 -18.71 13.07 -15.38
C ILE A 65 -17.56 13.75 -14.64
N GLN A 66 -16.85 14.69 -15.28
CA GLN A 66 -15.76 15.43 -14.64
C GLN A 66 -16.23 16.18 -13.39
N ARG A 67 -17.38 16.86 -13.46
CA ARG A 67 -17.95 17.56 -12.29
C ARG A 67 -18.30 16.57 -11.17
N ASN A 68 -18.96 15.46 -11.50
CA ASN A 68 -19.28 14.43 -10.51
C ASN A 68 -18.01 13.84 -9.87
N VAL A 69 -16.97 13.58 -10.65
CA VAL A 69 -15.70 13.05 -10.14
C VAL A 69 -15.02 14.05 -9.21
N GLN A 70 -15.07 15.34 -9.53
CA GLN A 70 -14.54 16.39 -8.65
C GLN A 70 -15.28 16.44 -7.31
N ASP A 71 -16.60 16.33 -7.32
CA ASP A 71 -17.43 16.31 -6.10
C ASP A 71 -17.18 15.04 -5.26
N VAL A 72 -17.03 13.90 -5.92
CA VAL A 72 -16.66 12.62 -5.28
C VAL A 72 -15.27 12.72 -4.65
N ALA A 73 -14.28 13.25 -5.38
CA ALA A 73 -12.92 13.41 -4.88
C ALA A 73 -12.87 14.34 -3.66
N SER A 74 -13.63 15.44 -3.69
CA SER A 74 -13.75 16.37 -2.55
C SER A 74 -14.37 15.69 -1.33
N SER A 75 -15.46 14.93 -1.52
CA SER A 75 -16.11 14.18 -0.44
C SER A 75 -15.21 13.08 0.11
N MET A 76 -14.52 12.33 -0.75
CA MET A 76 -13.55 11.30 -0.33
C MET A 76 -12.40 11.92 0.45
N GLY A 77 -11.90 13.09 0.07
CA GLY A 77 -10.87 13.82 0.80
C GLY A 77 -11.29 14.10 2.25
N CYS A 78 -12.51 14.59 2.47
CA CYS A 78 -13.07 14.81 3.80
C CYS A 78 -13.18 13.49 4.61
N ASN A 79 -13.65 12.41 3.97
CA ASN A 79 -13.75 11.09 4.61
C ASN A 79 -12.37 10.52 5.00
N ILE A 80 -11.34 10.77 4.20
CA ILE A 80 -9.96 10.32 4.49
C ILE A 80 -9.37 11.11 5.65
N ASP A 81 -9.55 12.44 5.68
CA ASP A 81 -9.04 13.28 6.78
C ASP A 81 -9.64 12.87 8.14
N LEU A 82 -10.94 12.61 8.16
CA LEU A 82 -11.63 12.09 9.33
C LEU A 82 -11.11 10.70 9.73
N GLN A 83 -10.98 9.77 8.79
CA GLN A 83 -10.46 8.41 9.06
C GLN A 83 -9.02 8.42 9.58
N ILE A 84 -8.15 9.28 9.03
CA ILE A 84 -6.76 9.41 9.49
C ILE A 84 -6.74 9.93 10.93
N THR A 85 -7.59 10.89 11.26
CA THR A 85 -7.65 11.45 12.61
C THR A 85 -8.04 10.39 13.64
N HIS A 86 -9.08 9.60 13.36
CA HIS A 86 -9.46 8.48 14.24
C HIS A 86 -8.38 7.40 14.32
N SER A 87 -7.73 7.08 13.21
CA SER A 87 -6.65 6.09 13.16
C SER A 87 -5.44 6.53 14.00
N LYS A 88 -5.08 7.82 13.97
CA LYS A 88 -4.00 8.37 14.80
C LYS A 88 -4.30 8.27 16.29
N VAL A 89 -5.55 8.53 16.70
CA VAL A 89 -5.95 8.42 18.11
C VAL A 89 -5.88 6.97 18.57
N MET A 90 -6.44 6.03 17.79
CA MET A 90 -6.36 4.61 18.10
C MET A 90 -4.90 4.13 18.16
N TRP A 91 -4.08 4.52 17.19
CA TRP A 91 -2.66 4.20 17.17
C TRP A 91 -1.94 4.68 18.43
N ARG A 92 -2.16 5.93 18.85
CA ARG A 92 -1.57 6.47 20.08
C ARG A 92 -2.01 5.67 21.30
N MET A 93 -3.30 5.38 21.46
CA MET A 93 -3.80 4.59 22.58
C MET A 93 -3.21 3.17 22.64
N LEU A 94 -2.90 2.56 21.50
CA LEU A 94 -2.25 1.24 21.45
C LEU A 94 -0.74 1.32 21.70
N THR A 95 -0.08 2.35 21.17
CA THR A 95 1.39 2.44 21.20
C THR A 95 1.91 2.98 22.53
N GLU A 96 1.16 3.90 23.17
CA GLU A 96 1.53 4.52 24.45
C GLU A 96 1.80 3.49 25.57
N PRO A 97 0.87 2.57 25.91
CA PRO A 97 1.14 1.57 26.94
C PRO A 97 2.25 0.58 26.52
N TYR A 98 2.35 0.25 25.23
CA TYR A 98 3.39 -0.64 24.73
C TYR A 98 4.79 -0.05 24.93
N VAL A 99 4.98 1.22 24.59
CA VAL A 99 6.26 1.92 24.79
C VAL A 99 6.61 2.01 26.27
N GLN A 100 5.64 2.28 27.15
CA GLN A 100 5.87 2.34 28.59
C GLN A 100 6.38 0.99 29.13
N VAL A 101 5.72 -0.11 28.79
CA VAL A 101 6.12 -1.46 29.23
C VAL A 101 7.51 -1.84 28.70
N VAL A 102 7.80 -1.56 27.43
CA VAL A 102 9.13 -1.84 26.86
C VAL A 102 10.20 -1.00 27.55
N GLN A 103 9.93 0.27 27.85
CA GLN A 103 10.88 1.14 28.53
C GLN A 103 11.19 0.62 29.95
N GLU A 104 10.18 0.14 30.67
CA GLU A 104 10.35 -0.47 31.99
C GLU A 104 11.24 -1.72 31.93
N ILE A 105 10.97 -2.63 30.98
CA ILE A 105 11.81 -3.82 30.76
C ILE A 105 13.27 -3.45 30.45
N VAL A 106 13.49 -2.42 29.61
CA VAL A 106 14.83 -1.95 29.26
C VAL A 106 15.53 -1.35 30.47
N ASN A 107 14.83 -0.56 31.28
CA ASN A 107 15.40 0.06 32.48
C ASN A 107 15.79 -0.99 33.53
N ASP A 108 14.98 -2.05 33.69
CA ASP A 108 15.21 -3.12 34.66
C ASP A 108 16.18 -4.20 34.17
N SER A 109 16.64 -4.11 32.91
CA SER A 109 17.50 -5.14 32.29
C SER A 109 18.83 -5.33 33.02
N ASP A 110 19.45 -4.26 33.53
CA ASP A 110 20.72 -4.33 34.27
C ASP A 110 20.56 -5.00 35.64
N GLU A 111 19.43 -4.78 36.32
CA GLU A 111 19.11 -5.43 37.59
C GLU A 111 18.78 -6.91 37.38
N PHE A 112 17.96 -7.20 36.37
CA PHE A 112 17.63 -8.57 35.97
C PHE A 112 18.88 -9.38 35.57
N GLN A 113 19.83 -8.76 34.86
CA GLN A 113 21.11 -9.38 34.50
C GLN A 113 21.93 -9.75 35.74
N LYS A 114 21.99 -8.85 36.74
CA LYS A 114 22.71 -9.09 38.00
C LYS A 114 22.07 -10.20 38.82
N GLU A 115 20.75 -10.20 38.94
CA GLU A 115 20.02 -11.25 39.65
C GLU A 115 20.17 -12.60 38.97
N THR A 116 20.09 -12.65 37.63
CA THR A 116 20.33 -13.87 36.86
C THR A 116 21.74 -14.42 37.07
N GLN A 117 22.76 -13.55 37.07
CA GLN A 117 24.14 -13.96 37.38
C GLN A 117 24.31 -14.42 38.83
N ASN A 118 23.59 -13.81 39.78
CA ASN A 118 23.61 -14.21 41.17
C ASN A 118 22.98 -15.60 41.36
N VAL A 119 21.79 -15.82 40.81
CA VAL A 119 21.09 -17.11 40.81
C VAL A 119 21.95 -18.18 40.15
N SER A 120 22.54 -17.89 38.97
CA SER A 120 23.44 -18.84 38.29
C SER A 120 24.64 -19.23 39.18
N ARG A 121 25.23 -18.28 39.91
CA ARG A 121 26.33 -18.56 40.84
C ARG A 121 25.88 -19.44 42.02
N GLN A 122 24.70 -19.21 42.56
CA GLN A 122 24.15 -20.06 43.63
C GLN A 122 23.89 -21.50 43.13
N PHE A 123 23.31 -21.65 41.93
CA PHE A 123 23.09 -22.96 41.33
C PHE A 123 24.40 -23.68 40.99
N GLN A 124 25.44 -22.96 40.58
CA GLN A 124 26.78 -23.54 40.39
C GLN A 124 27.33 -24.07 41.71
N LYS A 125 27.23 -23.30 42.80
CA LYS A 125 27.66 -23.74 44.12
C LYS A 125 26.94 -25.01 44.58
N ILE A 126 25.62 -25.09 44.40
CA ILE A 126 24.82 -26.29 44.73
C ILE A 126 25.24 -27.46 43.84
N ARG A 127 25.46 -27.24 42.55
CA ARG A 127 25.94 -28.28 41.62
C ARG A 127 27.31 -28.80 42.06
N ASP A 128 28.23 -27.92 42.40
CA ASP A 128 29.60 -28.28 42.80
C ASP A 128 29.60 -29.04 44.14
N GLU A 129 28.66 -28.74 45.04
CA GLU A 129 28.46 -29.49 46.28
C GLU A 129 27.85 -30.88 46.02
N VAL A 130 26.87 -31.00 45.14
CA VAL A 130 26.25 -32.29 44.77
C VAL A 130 27.18 -33.18 43.93
N MET A 131 27.99 -32.58 43.06
CA MET A 131 29.03 -33.27 42.29
C MET A 131 30.33 -33.45 43.09
N GLY A 132 30.43 -32.79 44.24
CA GLY A 132 31.58 -32.81 45.13
C GLY A 132 31.62 -34.08 45.97
N GLN A 133 32.71 -34.83 45.80
CA GLN A 133 33.24 -35.93 46.64
C GLN A 133 32.33 -37.11 47.04
N TYR A 134 31.02 -37.07 46.80
CA TYR A 134 30.09 -38.18 47.01
C TYR A 134 28.90 -38.05 46.05
N GLY A 135 29.03 -38.54 44.80
CA GLY A 135 27.85 -38.60 43.92
C GLY A 135 28.01 -39.16 42.52
N TYR A 136 29.19 -39.05 41.89
CA TYR A 136 29.41 -39.56 40.52
C TYR A 136 30.41 -40.70 40.39
N ASP A 137 31.25 -40.93 41.40
CA ASP A 137 32.28 -41.98 41.35
C ASP A 137 31.71 -43.41 41.37
N SER A 138 30.42 -43.59 41.69
CA SER A 138 29.74 -44.89 41.58
C SER A 138 29.26 -45.22 40.16
N LEU A 139 29.18 -44.24 39.23
CA LEU A 139 28.83 -44.50 37.84
C LEU A 139 30.04 -44.92 36.98
N GLY A 140 31.26 -44.82 37.51
CA GLY A 140 32.49 -45.24 36.83
C GLY A 140 32.89 -46.70 37.10
N LYS A 141 32.12 -47.44 37.92
CA LYS A 141 32.47 -48.79 38.34
C LYS A 141 31.29 -49.75 38.28
N GLU A 142 30.64 -49.81 37.13
CA GLU A 142 29.85 -50.99 36.78
C GLU A 142 30.35 -51.62 35.47
N SER A 143 30.46 -52.92 35.59
CA SER A 143 30.98 -53.92 34.67
C SER A 143 30.47 -53.80 33.24
N VAL A 144 31.36 -54.18 32.33
CA VAL A 144 31.10 -54.75 31.01
C VAL A 144 29.89 -55.70 31.05
N HIS A 145 28.70 -55.18 30.80
CA HIS A 145 27.59 -55.94 30.24
C HIS A 145 26.85 -55.04 29.26
N THR A 146 27.02 -55.40 27.99
CA THR A 146 26.34 -54.86 26.82
C THR A 146 24.82 -54.86 27.00
N ALA A 147 24.27 -53.72 27.41
CA ALA A 147 22.87 -53.39 27.18
C ALA A 147 22.79 -51.87 27.03
N ASN A 148 22.39 -51.41 25.84
CA ASN A 148 22.17 -49.98 25.60
C ASN A 148 21.14 -49.48 26.62
N SER A 149 21.59 -48.64 27.55
CA SER A 149 20.72 -48.11 28.59
C SER A 149 19.60 -47.32 27.93
N THR A 150 18.36 -47.63 28.32
CA THR A 150 17.17 -46.87 27.89
C THR A 150 17.36 -45.37 28.13
N GLN A 151 18.15 -45.01 29.14
CA GLN A 151 18.48 -43.64 29.49
C GLN A 151 19.32 -42.94 28.42
N GLU A 152 20.27 -43.64 27.78
CA GLU A 152 21.02 -43.08 26.64
C GLU A 152 20.11 -42.86 25.43
N GLU A 153 19.17 -43.78 25.16
CA GLU A 153 18.22 -43.61 24.06
C GLU A 153 17.28 -42.41 24.29
N TYR A 154 16.79 -42.22 25.53
CA TYR A 154 15.99 -41.06 25.89
C TYR A 154 16.78 -39.76 25.73
N VAL A 155 18.06 -39.73 26.14
CA VAL A 155 18.92 -38.54 26.01
C VAL A 155 19.18 -38.20 24.55
N VAL A 156 19.47 -39.18 23.70
CA VAL A 156 19.67 -38.99 22.24
C VAL A 156 18.40 -38.46 21.57
N LYS A 157 17.23 -39.06 21.85
CA LYS A 157 15.95 -38.60 21.28
C LYS A 157 15.59 -37.19 21.74
N THR A 158 15.89 -36.83 22.98
CA THR A 158 15.60 -35.50 23.51
C THR A 158 16.51 -34.44 22.87
N ARG A 159 17.81 -34.72 22.75
CA ARG A 159 18.76 -33.82 22.11
C ARG A 159 18.44 -33.60 20.62
N ALA A 160 18.06 -34.67 19.92
CA ALA A 160 17.67 -34.57 18.51
C ALA A 160 16.42 -33.70 18.28
N ARG A 161 15.50 -33.60 19.26
CA ARG A 161 14.35 -32.69 19.16
C ARG A 161 14.74 -31.22 19.29
N CYS A 162 15.79 -30.91 20.05
CA CYS A 162 16.29 -29.54 20.18
C CYS A 162 16.98 -29.04 18.91
N ASP A 163 17.57 -29.94 18.12
CA ASP A 163 18.26 -29.59 16.86
C ASP A 163 17.28 -29.45 15.66
N CYS A 164 16.01 -29.83 15.81
CA CYS A 164 15.04 -29.84 14.71
C CYS A 164 14.26 -28.52 14.49
N GLU A 165 14.56 -27.43 15.21
CA GLU A 165 13.96 -26.11 14.93
C GLU A 165 15.03 -25.04 14.63
N CYS A 166 15.85 -25.32 13.62
CA CYS A 166 16.51 -24.28 12.84
C CYS A 166 16.46 -24.64 11.36
N LYS A 167 15.31 -24.41 10.73
CA LYS A 167 15.25 -24.12 9.30
C LYS A 167 14.22 -23.06 9.01
#